data_AF-A0A1G8AYR4-F1
#
_entry.id   AF-A0A1G8AYR4-F1
#
_cell.length_a   1.000
_cell.length_b   1.000
_cell.length_c   1.000
_cell.angle_alpha   90.00
_cell.angle_beta   90.00
_cell.angle_gamma   90.00
#
_symmetry.space_group_name_H-M   'P 1'
#
loop_
_entity.id
_entity.type
_entity.pdbx_description
1 polymer ?
#
loop_
_entity_poly.entity_id
_entity_poly.type
_entity_poly.pdbx_seq_one_letter_code
_entity_poly.pdbx_strand_id
1 'polypeptide(L)'
;MLPMPKIKASLMLHYAGLDERINAGIPAYEQALKDNKINYKIYIYDGVNHAFNNNTSPTRYNEAAAKLAWNRTIDLFKHKLAVLTR
;
A
#
# COMPACT_ATOMS: atom_id res chain seq x y z
N MET A 1 22.04 -2.97 3.12
CA MET A 1 20.95 -2.51 4.02
C MET A 1 20.69 -1.06 3.63
N LEU A 2 19.54 -0.77 3.02
CA LEU A 2 19.21 0.63 2.69
C LEU A 2 19.13 1.40 4.02
N PRO A 3 19.83 2.53 4.20
CA PRO A 3 19.56 3.38 5.34
C PRO A 3 18.07 3.73 5.29
N MET A 4 17.37 3.62 6.42
CA MET A 4 15.98 4.05 6.56
C MET A 4 15.96 5.35 7.39
N PRO A 5 16.20 6.54 6.80
CA PRO A 5 16.19 7.76 7.56
C PRO A 5 14.78 8.35 7.49
N LYS A 6 14.13 8.48 8.64
CA LYS A 6 13.11 9.52 8.93
C LYS A 6 11.69 9.32 8.37
N ILE A 7 11.19 8.09 8.19
CA ILE A 7 9.74 7.93 7.96
C ILE A 7 8.98 8.38 9.22
N LYS A 8 8.23 9.48 9.09
CA LYS A 8 7.33 10.00 10.13
C LYS A 8 5.84 9.82 9.78
N ALA A 9 5.54 9.58 8.51
CA ALA A 9 4.19 9.41 8.01
C ALA A 9 3.62 8.03 8.38
N SER A 10 2.29 7.92 8.49
CA SER A 10 1.62 6.63 8.50
C SER A 10 1.60 6.05 7.08
N LEU A 11 1.99 4.79 6.92
CA LEU A 11 2.06 4.13 5.62
C LEU A 11 0.86 3.22 5.37
N MET A 12 0.39 3.19 4.13
CA MET A 12 -0.54 2.18 3.63
C MET A 12 0.01 1.67 2.30
N LEU A 13 0.28 0.37 2.25
CA LEU A 13 0.94 -0.27 1.12
C LEU A 13 -0.01 -1.24 0.44
N HIS A 14 -0.08 -1.15 -0.89
CA HIS A 14 -0.98 -1.94 -1.74
C HIS A 14 -0.15 -2.79 -2.69
N TYR A 15 -0.23 -4.11 -2.55
CA TYR A 15 0.54 -5.07 -3.32
C TYR A 15 -0.37 -5.98 -4.15
N ALA A 16 0.07 -6.28 -5.36
CA ALA A 16 -0.59 -7.24 -6.22
C ALA A 16 -0.13 -8.66 -5.84
N GLY A 17 -1.06 -9.59 -5.60
CA GLY A 17 -0.76 -10.95 -5.16
C GLY A 17 0.08 -11.74 -6.17
N LEU A 18 -0.03 -11.44 -7.47
CA LEU A 18 0.75 -12.09 -8.53
C LEU A 18 2.07 -11.38 -8.86
N ASP A 19 2.41 -10.26 -8.19
CA ASP A 19 3.65 -9.51 -8.44
C ASP A 19 4.82 -10.06 -7.62
N GLU A 20 5.24 -11.28 -7.94
CA GLU A 20 6.27 -12.03 -7.21
C GLU A 20 7.58 -11.25 -7.02
N ARG A 21 7.99 -10.50 -8.04
CA ARG A 21 9.25 -9.72 -8.01
C ARG A 21 9.21 -8.64 -6.93
N ILE A 22 8.08 -7.95 -6.78
CA ILE A 22 7.91 -6.94 -5.72
C ILE A 22 7.63 -7.62 -4.38
N ASN A 23 6.83 -8.69 -4.37
CA ASN A 23 6.43 -9.40 -3.16
C ASN A 23 7.62 -10.03 -2.43
N ALA A 24 8.68 -10.43 -3.16
CA ALA A 24 9.93 -10.92 -2.58
C ALA A 24 10.59 -9.91 -1.61
N GLY A 25 10.34 -8.61 -1.77
CA GLY A 25 10.86 -7.56 -0.90
C GLY A 25 10.02 -7.27 0.35
N ILE A 26 8.78 -7.75 0.41
CA ILE A 26 7.84 -7.44 1.51
C ILE A 26 8.40 -7.86 2.87
N PRO A 27 8.94 -9.07 3.08
CA PRO A 27 9.38 -9.50 4.41
C PRO A 27 10.50 -8.63 4.98
N ALA A 28 11.51 -8.31 4.16
CA ALA A 28 12.63 -7.47 4.58
C ALA A 28 12.18 -6.02 4.89
N TYR A 29 11.27 -5.48 4.08
CA TYR A 29 10.75 -4.13 4.30
C TYR A 29 9.83 -4.07 5.53
N GLU A 30 8.95 -5.05 5.71
CA GLU A 30 8.06 -5.12 6.86
C GLU A 30 8.86 -5.25 8.17
N GLN A 31 9.92 -6.08 8.19
CA GLN A 31 10.80 -6.18 9.35
C GLN A 31 11.44 -4.83 9.68
N ALA A 32 11.95 -4.11 8.68
CA ALA A 32 12.52 -2.78 8.90
C ALA A 32 11.47 -1.78 9.44
N LEU A 33 10.22 -1.83 8.98
CA LEU A 33 9.14 -0.99 9.51
C LEU A 33 8.82 -1.31 10.98
N LYS A 34 8.77 -2.61 11.33
CA LYS A 34 8.55 -3.07 12.71
C LYS A 34 9.68 -2.65 13.64
N ASP A 35 10.94 -2.87 13.25
CA ASP A 35 12.13 -2.53 14.04
C ASP A 35 12.20 -1.03 14.36
N ASN A 36 11.71 -0.20 13.43
CA ASN A 36 11.67 1.26 13.56
C ASN A 36 10.33 1.79 14.11
N LYS A 37 9.42 0.90 14.53
CA LYS A 37 8.10 1.25 15.10
C LYS A 37 7.28 2.19 14.22
N ILE A 38 7.36 2.02 12.90
CA ILE A 38 6.60 2.82 11.94
C ILE A 38 5.14 2.38 11.97
N ASN A 39 4.20 3.33 11.93
CA ASN A 39 2.79 3.02 11.74
C ASN A 39 2.53 2.66 10.28
N TYR A 40 2.20 1.40 10.00
CA TYR A 40 1.95 0.94 8.64
C TYR A 40 0.79 -0.05 8.55
N LYS A 41 0.22 -0.19 7.35
CA LYS A 41 -0.68 -1.29 6.97
C LYS A 41 -0.27 -1.83 5.60
N ILE A 42 -0.19 -3.15 5.47
CA ILE A 42 0.06 -3.84 4.19
C ILE A 42 -1.24 -4.53 3.76
N TYR A 43 -1.63 -4.33 2.51
CA TYR A 43 -2.71 -5.06 1.86
C TYR A 43 -2.18 -5.75 0.61
N ILE A 44 -2.39 -7.05 0.52
CA ILE A 44 -2.11 -7.85 -0.66
C ILE A 44 -3.45 -8.19 -1.31
N TYR A 45 -3.57 -7.97 -2.61
CA TYR A 45 -4.77 -8.22 -3.39
C TYR A 45 -4.59 -9.49 -4.21
N ASP A 46 -5.29 -10.57 -3.87
CA ASP A 46 -5.13 -11.85 -4.54
C ASP A 46 -5.58 -11.82 -6.00
N GLY A 47 -4.90 -12.59 -6.85
CA GLY A 47 -5.31 -12.79 -8.26
C GLY A 47 -5.10 -11.61 -9.20
N VAL A 48 -4.43 -10.53 -8.75
CA VAL A 48 -4.13 -9.37 -9.61
C VAL A 48 -2.64 -9.21 -9.84
N ASN A 49 -2.28 -8.66 -11.00
CA ASN A 49 -0.91 -8.33 -11.39
C ASN A 49 -0.54 -6.89 -11.00
N HIS A 50 0.74 -6.56 -11.17
CA HIS A 50 1.21 -5.18 -11.09
C HIS A 50 0.33 -4.24 -11.93
N ALA A 51 0.17 -3.00 -11.46
CA ALA A 51 -0.68 -1.98 -12.07
C ALA A 51 -2.18 -2.33 -12.13
N PHE A 52 -2.70 -3.14 -11.18
CA PHE A 52 -4.14 -3.45 -11.10
C PHE A 52 -5.06 -2.23 -10.97
N ASN A 53 -4.53 -1.09 -10.52
CA ASN A 53 -5.27 0.17 -10.38
C ASN A 53 -5.26 1.03 -11.66
N ASN A 54 -4.55 0.62 -12.73
CA ASN A 54 -4.45 1.41 -13.96
C ASN A 54 -5.65 1.15 -14.88
N ASN A 55 -6.69 1.97 -14.78
CA ASN A 55 -7.92 1.86 -15.57
C ASN A 55 -7.77 2.17 -17.08
N THR A 56 -6.59 2.63 -17.52
CA THR A 56 -6.29 2.81 -18.95
C THR A 56 -5.67 1.56 -19.58
N SER A 57 -5.35 0.54 -18.78
CA SER A 57 -4.76 -0.73 -19.23
C SER A 57 -5.74 -1.88 -19.00
N PRO A 58 -6.55 -2.28 -20.00
CA PRO A 58 -7.53 -3.36 -19.85
C PRO A 58 -6.92 -4.70 -19.45
N THR A 59 -5.65 -4.95 -19.79
CA THR A 59 -4.93 -6.21 -19.50
C THR A 59 -4.40 -6.31 -18.07
N ARG A 60 -4.38 -5.20 -17.33
CA ARG A 60 -3.88 -5.14 -15.95
C ARG A 60 -4.96 -4.70 -14.97
N TYR A 61 -5.85 -3.82 -15.39
CA TYR A 61 -6.90 -3.26 -14.55
C TYR A 61 -7.76 -4.36 -13.92
N ASN A 62 -7.94 -4.28 -12.60
CA ASN A 62 -8.91 -5.07 -11.87
C ASN A 62 -9.78 -4.13 -11.06
N GLU A 63 -11.03 -3.93 -11.50
CA GLU A 63 -11.93 -2.95 -10.91
C GLU A 63 -12.21 -3.19 -9.42
N ALA A 64 -12.40 -4.45 -9.02
CA ALA A 64 -12.68 -4.79 -7.62
C ALA A 64 -11.51 -4.44 -6.70
N ALA A 65 -10.29 -4.87 -7.06
CA ALA A 65 -9.09 -4.56 -6.30
C ALA A 65 -8.77 -3.05 -6.32
N ALA A 66 -8.94 -2.39 -7.48
CA ALA A 66 -8.74 -0.96 -7.64
C ALA A 66 -9.67 -0.14 -6.73
N LYS A 67 -10.99 -0.41 -6.78
CA LYS A 67 -11.97 0.26 -5.91
C LYS A 67 -11.68 0.04 -4.43
N LEU A 68 -11.30 -1.18 -4.04
CA LEU A 68 -10.97 -1.49 -2.64
C LEU A 68 -9.71 -0.75 -2.18
N ALA A 69 -8.65 -0.74 -2.99
CA ALA A 69 -7.43 0.02 -2.69
C ALA A 69 -7.69 1.51 -2.60
N TRP A 70 -8.50 2.05 -3.52
CA TRP A 70 -8.90 3.44 -3.52
C TRP A 70 -9.68 3.82 -2.25
N ASN A 71 -10.70 3.05 -1.88
CA ASN A 71 -11.49 3.30 -0.67
C ASN A 71 -10.61 3.32 0.59
N ARG A 72 -9.72 2.33 0.74
CA ARG A 72 -8.76 2.28 1.85
C ARG A 72 -7.85 3.52 1.89
N THR A 73 -7.39 3.98 0.73
CA THR A 73 -6.55 5.18 0.60
C THR A 73 -7.31 6.43 1.04
N ILE A 74 -8.54 6.62 0.55
CA ILE A 74 -9.37 7.76 0.91
C ILE A 74 -9.71 7.74 2.41
N ASP A 75 -9.99 6.56 2.98
CA ASP A 75 -10.25 6.43 4.42
C ASP A 75 -9.02 6.78 5.27
N LEU A 76 -7.82 6.38 4.83
CA LEU A 76 -6.58 6.85 5.48
C LEU A 76 -6.49 8.36 5.48
N PHE A 77 -6.74 9.02 4.35
CA PHE A 77 -6.67 10.47 4.26
C PHE A 77 -7.72 11.15 5.12
N LYS A 78 -8.97 10.66 5.15
CA LYS A 78 -9.98 11.15 6.08
C LYS A 78 -9.50 11.05 7.53
N HIS A 79 -8.89 9.93 7.92
CA HIS A 79 -8.39 9.76 9.29
C HIS A 79 -7.15 10.59 9.62
N LYS A 80 -6.27 10.86 8.66
CA LYS A 80 -4.96 11.51 8.90
C LYS A 80 -4.95 13.00 8.59
N LEU A 81 -5.84 13.46 7.72
CA LEU A 81 -5.85 14.83 7.19
C LEU A 81 -7.15 15.59 7.52
N ALA A 82 -8.16 14.95 8.12
CA ALA A 82 -9.32 15.69 8.59
C ALA A 82 -8.88 16.78 9.56
N VAL A 83 -9.12 18.03 9.17
CA VAL A 83 -9.03 19.15 10.09
C VAL A 83 -10.22 19.01 11.02
N LEU A 84 -9.96 18.74 12.30
CA LEU A 84 -10.97 18.91 13.33
C LEU A 84 -11.32 20.39 13.38
N THR A 85 -12.36 20.80 12.66
CA THR A 85 -13.06 22.06 12.95
C THR A 85 -13.56 21.94 14.38
N ARG A 86 -12.89 22.64 15.29
CA ARG A 86 -13.41 22.92 16.63
C ARG A 86 -14.48 23.99 16.53
#